data_AF-C5KQY9-F1
#
_entry.id   AF-C5KQY9-F1
#
_cell.length_a   1.000
_cell.length_b   1.000
_cell.length_c   1.000
_cell.angle_alpha   90.00
_cell.angle_beta   90.00
_cell.angle_gamma   90.00
#
_symmetry.space_group_name_H-M   'P 1'
#
loop_
_entity.id
_entity.type
_entity.pdbx_description
1 polymer ?
#
loop_
_entity_poly.entity_id
_entity_poly.type
_entity_poly.pdbx_seq_one_letter_code
_entity_poly.pdbx_strand_id
1 'polypeptide(L)' 'MALLAFTNGTCVTMSMVAGPGRISGDKAEQEVAGYTMSFGIVSGILFGSVFGLLTNVGLDQ' A
#
# COMPACT_ATOMS: atom_id res chain seq x y z
N MET A 1 9.74 14.56 -7.78
CA MET A 1 9.67 13.08 -7.93
C MET A 1 10.46 12.33 -6.86
N ALA A 2 11.73 12.64 -6.60
CA ALA A 2 12.55 11.91 -5.61
C ALA A 2 11.95 11.88 -4.18
N LEU A 3 11.47 13.02 -3.66
CA LEU A 3 10.85 13.07 -2.33
C LEU A 3 9.59 12.21 -2.22
N LEU A 4 8.73 12.23 -3.25
CA LEU A 4 7.51 11.43 -3.30
C LEU A 4 7.81 9.92 -3.31
N ALA A 5 8.80 9.51 -4.10
CA ALA A 5 9.23 8.11 -4.16
C ALA A 5 9.83 7.64 -2.82
N PHE A 6 10.63 8.50 -2.19
CA PHE A 6 11.26 8.19 -0.90
C PHE A 6 10.24 8.07 0.24
N THR A 7 9.31 9.03 0.37
CA THR A 7 8.27 8.97 1.41
C THR A 7 7.31 7.81 1.17
N ASN A 8 6.93 7.55 -0.08
CA ASN A 8 6.08 6.39 -0.40
C ASN A 8 6.76 5.07 -0.01
N GLY A 9 7.97 4.82 -0.48
CA GLY A 9 8.69 3.58 -0.20
C GLY A 9 8.92 3.35 1.30
N THR A 10 9.33 4.40 2.02
CA THR A 10 9.58 4.31 3.47
C THR A 10 8.30 4.11 4.28
N CYS A 11 7.23 4.86 4.01
CA CYS A 11 5.95 4.72 4.71
C CYS A 11 5.29 3.36 4.45
N VAL A 12 5.33 2.86 3.20
CA VAL A 12 4.78 1.54 2.84
C VAL A 12 5.56 0.44 3.57
N THR A 13 6.89 0.51 3.58
CA THR A 13 7.74 -0.46 4.28
C THR A 13 7.47 -0.46 5.78
N MET A 14 7.41 0.71 6.43
CA MET A 14 7.09 0.81 7.85
C MET A 14 5.71 0.25 8.18
N SER A 15 4.71 0.51 7.34
CA SER A 15 3.34 0.01 7.53
C SER A 15 3.27 -1.51 7.45
N MET A 16 4.01 -2.11 6.52
CA MET A 16 4.07 -3.57 6.33
C MET A 16 4.82 -4.29 7.45
N VAL A 17 5.87 -3.67 8.02
CA VAL A 17 6.62 -4.27 9.13
C VAL A 17 5.85 -4.15 10.45
N ALA A 18 5.22 -2.99 10.70
CA ALA A 18 4.52 -2.75 11.97
C ALA A 18 3.11 -3.36 12.01
N GLY A 19 2.51 -3.60 10.84
CA GLY A 19 1.12 -4.04 10.71
C GLY A 19 0.78 -5.37 11.35
N PRO A 20 1.42 -6.49 10.95
CA PRO A 20 1.16 -7.81 11.51
C PRO A 20 1.43 -7.87 13.02
N GLY A 21 2.41 -7.10 13.50
CA GLY A 21 2.73 -7.01 14.93
C GLY A 21 1.64 -6.38 15.80
N ARG A 22 0.57 -5.81 15.22
CA ARG A 22 -0.57 -5.28 15.97
C ARG A 22 -1.65 -6.32 16.29
N ILE A 23 -1.55 -7.53 15.75
CA ILE A 23 -2.50 -8.61 16.01
C ILE A 23 -1.97 -9.51 17.14
N SER A 24 -2.85 -9.82 18.09
CA SER A 24 -2.50 -10.45 19.35
C SER A 24 -2.08 -11.90 19.16
N GLY A 25 -0.77 -12.16 19.37
CA GLY A 25 -0.18 -13.42 19.86
C GLY A 25 -0.23 -14.65 18.95
N ASP A 26 -1.27 -14.84 18.15
CA ASP A 26 -1.40 -15.99 17.26
C ASP A 26 -0.63 -15.73 15.95
N LYS A 27 0.40 -16.53 15.73
CA LYS A 27 1.24 -16.45 14.53
C LYS A 27 0.42 -16.70 13.26
N ALA A 28 -0.62 -17.52 13.32
CA ALA A 28 -1.47 -17.80 12.17
C ALA A 28 -2.26 -16.56 11.74
N GLU A 29 -2.81 -15.80 12.70
CA GLU A 29 -3.53 -14.57 12.40
C GLU A 29 -2.61 -13.46 11.90
N GLN A 30 -1.37 -13.39 12.40
CA GLN A 30 -0.37 -12.45 11.91
C GLN A 30 0.02 -12.73 10.44
N GLU A 31 0.07 -14.00 10.04
CA GLU A 31 0.35 -14.39 8.66
C GLU A 31 -0.81 -13.99 7.72
N VAL A 32 -2.06 -14.25 8.13
CA VAL A 32 -3.27 -13.81 7.40
C VAL A 32 -3.33 -12.29 7.26
N ALA A 33 -2.91 -11.56 8.29
CA ALA A 33 -2.82 -10.11 8.24
C ALA A 33 -1.77 -9.62 7.24
N GLY A 34 -0.62 -10.30 7.16
CA GLY A 34 0.39 -10.03 6.13
C GLY A 34 -0.17 -10.16 4.72
N TYR A 35 -0.93 -11.23 4.45
CA TYR A 35 -1.63 -11.42 3.17
C TYR A 35 -2.70 -10.35 2.91
N THR A 36 -3.42 -9.94 3.93
CA THR A 36 -4.45 -8.89 3.80
C THR A 36 -3.82 -7.54 3.50
N MET A 37 -2.67 -7.24 4.10
CA MET A 37 -1.93 -6.01 3.81
C MET A 37 -1.34 -5.99 2.41
N SER A 38 -0.82 -7.11 1.90
CA SER A 38 -0.34 -7.19 0.51
C SER A 38 -1.49 -7.00 -0.50
N PHE A 39 -2.67 -7.56 -0.22
CA PHE A 39 -3.88 -7.26 -0.98
C PHE A 39 -4.24 -5.76 -0.95
N GLY A 40 -4.10 -5.11 0.21
CA GLY A 40 -4.29 -3.66 0.37
C GLY A 40 -3.35 -2.83 -0.52
N ILE A 41 -2.07 -3.21 -0.60
CA ILE A 41 -1.11 -2.53 -1.49
C ILE A 41 -1.52 -2.70 -2.96
N VAL A 42 -1.82 -3.92 -3.40
CA VAL A 42 -2.19 -4.18 -4.80
C VAL A 42 -3.46 -3.40 -5.18
N SER A 43 -4.44 -3.38 -4.28
CA SER A 43 -5.67 -2.59 -4.47
C SER A 43 -5.37 -1.09 -4.53
N GLY A 44 -4.48 -0.59 -3.67
CA GLY A 44 -4.03 0.81 -3.69
C GLY A 44 -3.34 1.19 -5.00
N ILE A 45 -2.51 0.32 -5.55
CA ILE A 45 -1.88 0.51 -6.87
C ILE A 45 -2.97 0.57 -7.95
N LEU A 46 -3.93 -0.36 -7.95
CA LEU A 46 -5.03 -0.38 -8.92
C LEU A 46 -5.82 0.94 -8.89
N PHE A 47 -6.26 1.38 -7.71
CA PHE A 47 -6.97 2.66 -7.57
C PHE A 47 -6.11 3.84 -8.01
N GLY A 48 -4.83 3.86 -7.63
CA GLY A 48 -3.88 4.87 -8.09
C GLY A 48 -3.74 4.92 -9.61
N SER A 49 -3.72 3.77 -10.28
CA SER A 49 -3.70 3.68 -11.74
C SER A 49 -4.99 4.20 -12.38
N VAL A 50 -6.15 3.87 -11.81
CA VAL A 50 -7.45 4.38 -12.28
C VAL A 50 -7.52 5.90 -12.14
N PHE A 51 -7.15 6.46 -10.98
CA PHE A 51 -7.10 7.91 -10.79
C PHE A 51 -6.08 8.58 -11.70
N GLY A 52 -4.91 7.95 -11.92
CA GLY A 52 -3.92 8.43 -12.89
C GLY A 52 -4.49 8.51 -14.30
N LEU A 53 -5.18 7.47 -14.76
CA LEU A 53 -5.87 7.46 -16.06
C LEU A 53 -6.91 8.56 -16.17
N LEU A 54 -7.77 8.72 -15.16
CA LEU A 54 -8.79 9.78 -15.12
C LEU A 54 -8.16 11.17 -15.12
N THR A 55 -7.00 11.34 -14.47
CA THR A 55 -6.25 12.60 -14.46
C THR A 55 -5.69 12.91 -15.84
N ASN A 56 -5.06 11.95 -16.52
CA ASN A 56 -4.53 12.15 -17.88
C ASN A 56 -5.66 12.48 -18.87
N VAL A 57 -6.76 11.71 -18.83
CA VAL A 57 -7.91 11.90 -19.72
C VAL A 57 -8.69 13.19 -19.42
N GLY A 58 -8.83 13.55 -18.14
CA GLY A 58 -9.64 14.69 -17.70
C GLY A 58 -8.90 16.03 -17.69
N LEU A 59 -7.57 16.03 -17.57
CA LEU A 59 -6.74 17.24 -17.55
C LEU A 59 -5.86 17.40 -18.80
N ASP A 60 -5.98 16.50 -19.78
CA ASP A 60 -5.18 16.47 -21.03
C ASP A 60 -3.67 16.58 -20.75
N GLN A 61 -3.23 15.92 -19.68
CA GLN A 61 -1.83 15.72 -19.29
C GLN A 61 -1.34 14.41 -19.89
#